data_AF-A0A9P0NSG6-F1
#
_entry.id   AF-A0A9P0NSG6-F1
#
_cell.length_a   1.000
_cell.length_b   1.000
_cell.length_c   1.000
_cell.angle_alpha   90.00
_cell.angle_beta   90.00
_cell.angle_gamma   90.00
#
_symmetry.space_group_name_H-M   'P 1'
#
loop_
_entity.id
_entity.type
_entity.pdbx_description
1 polymer ?
#
loop_
_entity_poly.entity_id
_entity_poly.type
_entity_poly.pdbx_seq_one_letter_code
_entity_poly.pdbx_strand_id
1 'polypeptide(L)'
;MAPKKLGRGRVLHSQSCEIVNNIIQFMKKEAEEGISIPLTYYRDRVLAATGVSKNTYQRICKESKKKDLQGPSTSFQIPKKRKNMKKWKLNSFTPHQIKSIREIIYNFYMMEKKLPTIKGIRQKILDRGLL
;
A
#
# COMPACT_ATOMS: atom_id res chain seq x y z
N MET A 1 2.82 -30.78 7.64
CA MET A 1 2.64 -29.57 8.47
C MET A 1 1.23 -29.05 8.28
N ALA A 2 0.49 -28.77 9.36
CA ALA A 2 -0.85 -28.20 9.25
C ALA A 2 -0.81 -26.75 8.76
N PRO A 3 -1.76 -26.30 7.92
CA PRO A 3 -1.80 -24.91 7.46
C PRO A 3 -2.04 -23.96 8.65
N LYS A 4 -1.35 -22.82 8.63
CA LYS A 4 -1.54 -21.76 9.63
C LYS A 4 -2.97 -21.22 9.51
N LYS A 5 -3.76 -21.31 10.59
CA LYS A 5 -5.11 -20.72 10.62
C LYS A 5 -5.01 -19.19 10.48
N LEU A 6 -5.68 -18.66 9.46
CA LEU A 6 -5.84 -17.21 9.25
C LEU A 6 -6.99 -16.68 10.15
N GLY A 7 -6.98 -15.39 10.47
CA GLY A 7 -8.09 -14.75 11.20
C GLY A 7 -8.10 -14.92 12.73
N ARG A 8 -7.10 -15.57 13.35
CA ARG A 8 -6.96 -15.67 14.82
C ARG A 8 -6.68 -14.30 15.45
N GLY A 9 -7.74 -13.52 15.72
CA GLY A 9 -7.67 -12.17 16.31
C GLY A 9 -7.35 -11.04 15.33
N ARG A 10 -7.39 -11.30 14.01
CA ARG A 10 -7.18 -10.28 12.97
C ARG A 10 -8.30 -10.31 11.95
N VAL A 11 -8.80 -9.14 11.58
CA VAL A 11 -9.84 -8.98 10.56
C VAL A 11 -9.30 -9.40 9.19
N LEU A 12 -10.06 -10.23 8.48
CA LEU A 12 -9.81 -10.50 7.06
C LEU A 12 -10.26 -9.28 6.24
N HIS A 13 -9.38 -8.75 5.41
CA HIS A 13 -9.73 -7.63 4.55
C HIS A 13 -10.65 -8.08 3.41
N SER A 14 -11.47 -7.16 2.89
CA SER A 14 -12.36 -7.36 1.73
C SER A 14 -11.76 -8.22 0.61
N GLN A 15 -10.54 -7.92 0.15
CA GLN A 15 -9.88 -8.69 -0.92
C GLN A 15 -9.67 -10.17 -0.55
N SER A 16 -9.34 -10.47 0.70
CA SER A 16 -9.21 -11.85 1.16
C SER A 16 -10.57 -12.55 1.20
N CYS A 17 -11.61 -11.85 1.64
CA CYS A 17 -12.98 -12.38 1.63
C CYS A 17 -13.47 -12.63 0.21
N GLU A 18 -13.17 -11.75 -0.73
CA GLU A 18 -13.50 -11.90 -2.15
C GLU A 18 -12.83 -13.12 -2.77
N ILE A 19 -11.53 -13.32 -2.52
CA ILE A 19 -10.81 -14.53 -2.96
C ILE A 19 -11.47 -15.80 -2.40
N VAL A 20 -11.83 -15.81 -1.11
CA VAL A 20 -12.51 -16.95 -0.50
C VAL A 20 -13.88 -17.19 -1.15
N ASN A 21 -14.65 -16.13 -1.40
CA ASN A 21 -15.95 -16.24 -2.06
C ASN A 21 -15.83 -16.80 -3.48
N ASN A 22 -14.84 -16.37 -4.25
CA ASN A 22 -14.57 -16.90 -5.60
C ASN A 22 -14.27 -18.41 -5.56
N ILE A 23 -13.46 -18.85 -4.59
CA ILE A 23 -13.15 -20.28 -4.42
C ILE A 23 -14.42 -21.06 -4.07
N ILE A 24 -15.25 -20.55 -3.17
CA ILE A 24 -16.52 -21.18 -2.79
C ILE A 24 -17.43 -21.33 -4.01
N GLN A 25 -17.57 -20.26 -4.81
CA GLN A 25 -18.39 -20.30 -6.03
C GLN A 25 -17.83 -21.29 -7.05
N PHE A 26 -16.52 -21.31 -7.26
CA PHE A 26 -15.85 -22.26 -8.15
C PHE A 26 -16.09 -23.71 -7.72
N MET A 27 -15.93 -24.02 -6.44
CA MET A 27 -16.14 -25.38 -5.92
C MET A 27 -17.61 -25.81 -5.95
N LYS A 28 -18.56 -24.89 -5.68
CA LYS A 28 -20.00 -25.17 -5.82
C LYS A 28 -20.34 -25.50 -7.26
N LYS A 29 -19.84 -24.71 -8.20
CA LYS A 29 -20.03 -24.95 -9.64
C LYS A 29 -19.47 -26.30 -10.07
N GLU A 30 -18.27 -26.67 -9.59
CA GLU A 30 -17.70 -27.99 -9.87
C GLU A 30 -18.50 -29.14 -9.25
N ALA A 31 -19.17 -28.92 -8.12
CA ALA A 31 -20.03 -29.92 -7.51
C ALA A 31 -21.34 -30.15 -8.28
N GLU A 32 -21.88 -29.09 -8.91
CA GLU A 32 -23.12 -29.13 -9.67
C GLU A 32 -22.92 -29.59 -11.13
N GLU A 33 -21.92 -29.02 -11.82
CA GLU A 33 -21.68 -29.24 -13.26
C GLU A 33 -20.58 -30.28 -13.52
N GLY A 34 -19.87 -30.72 -12.48
CA GLY A 34 -18.69 -31.57 -12.60
C GLY A 34 -17.39 -30.79 -12.85
N ILE A 35 -16.29 -31.53 -12.97
CA ILE A 35 -14.95 -30.95 -13.08
C ILE A 35 -14.75 -30.38 -14.49
N SER A 36 -14.86 -29.06 -14.63
CA SER A 36 -14.63 -28.34 -15.88
C SER A 36 -13.14 -28.29 -16.27
N ILE A 37 -12.25 -28.11 -15.30
CA ILE A 37 -10.80 -28.06 -15.52
C ILE A 37 -10.16 -29.32 -14.92
N PRO A 38 -9.49 -30.17 -15.73
CA PRO A 38 -8.88 -31.39 -15.25
C PRO A 38 -7.93 -31.17 -14.07
N LEU A 39 -7.90 -32.11 -13.13
CA LEU A 39 -7.07 -32.05 -11.91
C LEU A 39 -5.57 -31.91 -12.22
N THR A 40 -5.12 -32.42 -13.37
CA THR A 40 -3.75 -32.30 -13.86
C THR A 40 -3.33 -30.84 -14.09
N TYR A 41 -4.27 -29.99 -14.51
CA TYR A 41 -4.05 -28.56 -14.76
C TYR A 41 -4.25 -27.71 -13.50
N TYR A 42 -3.59 -28.09 -12.39
CA TYR A 42 -3.75 -27.45 -11.08
C TYR A 42 -3.52 -25.93 -11.09
N ARG A 43 -2.64 -25.43 -11.97
CA ARG A 43 -2.34 -23.99 -12.05
C ARG A 43 -3.54 -23.20 -12.56
N ASP A 44 -4.15 -23.68 -13.63
CA ASP A 44 -5.29 -23.02 -14.26
C ASP A 44 -6.51 -23.10 -13.36
N ARG A 45 -6.66 -24.21 -12.61
CA ARG A 45 -7.65 -24.32 -11.52
C ARG A 45 -7.46 -23.28 -10.45
N VAL A 46 -6.23 -23.09 -9.94
CA VAL A 46 -5.95 -22.07 -8.92
C VAL A 46 -6.28 -20.68 -9.45
N LEU A 47 -5.89 -20.35 -10.69
CA LEU A 47 -6.19 -19.05 -11.30
C LEU A 47 -7.71 -18.84 -11.45
N ALA A 48 -8.44 -19.84 -11.92
CA ALA A 48 -9.89 -19.78 -12.07
C ALA A 48 -10.61 -19.66 -10.71
N ALA A 49 -10.21 -20.46 -9.71
CA ALA A 49 -10.84 -20.47 -8.41
C ALA A 49 -10.57 -19.20 -7.59
N THR A 50 -9.35 -18.67 -7.67
CA THR A 50 -8.97 -17.50 -6.86
C THR A 50 -9.24 -16.16 -7.57
N GLY A 51 -9.35 -16.16 -8.91
CA GLY A 51 -9.51 -14.94 -9.72
C GLY A 51 -8.26 -14.05 -9.78
N VAL A 52 -7.10 -14.54 -9.35
CA VAL A 52 -5.86 -13.75 -9.34
C VAL A 52 -5.13 -13.82 -10.68
N SER A 53 -4.40 -12.77 -11.03
CA SER A 53 -3.57 -12.76 -12.24
C SER A 53 -2.43 -13.80 -12.18
N LYS A 54 -2.00 -14.31 -13.34
CA LYS A 54 -0.82 -15.18 -13.48
C LYS A 54 0.44 -14.58 -12.84
N ASN A 55 0.61 -13.26 -12.95
CA ASN A 55 1.72 -12.54 -12.34
C ASN A 55 1.66 -12.56 -10.81
N THR A 56 0.45 -12.39 -10.24
CA THR A 56 0.22 -12.51 -8.80
C THR A 56 0.52 -13.91 -8.31
N TYR A 57 0.01 -14.93 -9.00
CA TYR A 57 0.29 -16.34 -8.70
C TYR A 57 1.79 -16.62 -8.70
N GLN A 58 2.53 -16.22 -9.75
CA GLN A 58 3.98 -16.41 -9.83
C GLN A 58 4.72 -15.73 -8.68
N ARG A 59 4.29 -14.54 -8.25
CA ARG A 59 4.88 -13.84 -7.09
C ARG A 59 4.65 -14.63 -5.80
N ILE A 60 3.43 -15.12 -5.57
CA ILE A 60 3.10 -15.95 -4.40
C ILE A 60 3.95 -17.24 -4.39
N CYS A 61 4.09 -17.93 -5.52
CA CYS A 61 4.92 -19.14 -5.60
C CYS A 61 6.40 -18.85 -5.31
N LYS A 62 6.95 -17.76 -5.87
CA LYS A 62 8.33 -17.33 -5.57
C LYS A 62 8.52 -17.05 -4.09
N GLU A 63 7.52 -16.44 -3.47
CA GLU A 63 7.58 -16.08 -2.06
C GLU A 63 7.42 -17.30 -1.14
N SER A 64 6.54 -18.24 -1.49
CA SER A 64 6.40 -19.53 -0.78
C SER A 64 7.74 -20.25 -0.73
N LYS A 65 8.44 -20.37 -1.86
CA LYS A 65 9.77 -21.00 -1.92
C LYS A 65 10.79 -20.30 -1.02
N LYS A 66 10.73 -18.97 -0.89
CA LYS A 66 11.62 -18.22 0.01
C LYS A 66 11.32 -18.51 1.47
N LYS A 67 10.05 -18.71 1.84
CA LYS A 67 9.66 -19.07 3.20
C LYS A 67 10.11 -20.47 3.58
N ASP A 68 9.99 -21.41 2.65
CA ASP A 68 10.44 -22.79 2.88
C ASP A 68 11.94 -22.81 3.24
N LEU A 69 12.72 -21.87 2.70
CA LEU A 69 14.15 -21.69 3.00
C LEU A 69 14.44 -20.90 4.30
N GLN A 70 13.56 -19.98 4.72
CA GLN A 70 13.76 -19.09 5.88
C GLN A 70 13.06 -19.58 7.17
N GLY A 71 12.38 -20.73 7.11
CA GLY A 71 11.68 -21.33 8.25
C GLY A 71 10.23 -20.86 8.42
N PRO A 72 9.44 -21.59 9.25
CA PRO A 72 7.97 -21.54 9.26
C PRO A 72 7.34 -20.25 9.83
N SER A 73 8.13 -19.29 10.30
CA SER A 73 7.63 -18.14 11.05
C SER A 73 7.36 -16.89 10.20
N THR A 74 7.84 -16.84 8.96
CA THR A 74 7.76 -15.62 8.14
C THR A 74 6.39 -15.46 7.46
N SER A 75 5.69 -14.37 7.77
CA SER A 75 4.45 -13.95 7.09
C SER A 75 4.69 -13.64 5.61
N PHE A 76 3.65 -13.63 4.77
CA PHE A 76 3.85 -13.30 3.35
C PHE A 76 4.27 -11.81 3.24
N GLN A 77 5.51 -11.57 2.82
CA GLN A 77 6.04 -10.26 2.48
C GLN A 77 5.65 -9.89 1.05
N ILE A 78 4.54 -9.17 0.90
CA ILE A 78 4.26 -8.45 -0.34
C ILE A 78 5.40 -7.43 -0.52
N PRO A 79 6.14 -7.44 -1.65
CA PRO A 79 7.08 -6.38 -1.95
C PRO A 79 6.26 -5.12 -2.21
N LYS A 80 5.97 -4.35 -1.15
CA LYS A 80 5.54 -2.96 -1.33
C LYS A 80 6.67 -2.33 -2.13
N LYS A 81 6.41 -1.92 -3.37
CA LYS A 81 7.30 -0.97 -4.04
C LYS A 81 7.46 0.15 -3.04
N ARG A 82 8.64 0.26 -2.42
CA ARG A 82 8.97 1.44 -1.63
C ARG A 82 8.79 2.57 -2.63
N LYS A 83 7.73 3.36 -2.50
CA LYS A 83 7.68 4.63 -3.21
C LYS A 83 8.94 5.31 -2.73
N ASN A 84 9.92 5.46 -3.61
CA ASN A 84 11.05 6.36 -3.36
C ASN A 84 10.40 7.73 -3.26
N MET A 85 9.88 8.06 -2.09
CA MET A 85 9.45 9.41 -1.77
C MET A 85 10.74 10.19 -1.91
N LYS A 86 10.87 10.94 -3.02
CA LYS A 86 11.96 11.89 -3.19
C LYS A 86 11.94 12.71 -1.91
N LYS A 87 12.95 12.56 -1.06
CA LYS A 87 13.10 13.45 0.10
C LYS A 87 13.26 14.83 -0.53
N TRP A 88 12.25 15.68 -0.35
CA TRP A 88 12.38 17.07 -0.78
C TRP A 88 13.59 17.62 -0.04
N LYS A 89 14.63 18.00 -0.79
CA LYS A 89 15.82 18.61 -0.18
C LYS A 89 15.33 19.93 0.41
N LEU A 90 15.31 20.03 1.74
CA LEU A 90 15.01 21.28 2.46
C LEU A 90 16.11 22.35 2.23
N ASN A 91 17.16 22.01 1.49
CA ASN A 91 18.35 22.83 1.23
C ASN A 91 18.13 24.02 0.28
N SER A 92 16.88 24.41 -0.01
CA SER A 92 16.60 25.54 -0.92
C SER A 92 16.46 26.88 -0.21
N PHE A 93 16.38 26.91 1.12
CA PHE A 93 16.26 28.14 1.89
C PHE A 93 17.49 28.39 2.74
N THR A 94 18.05 29.60 2.66
CA THR A 94 19.11 30.05 3.55
C THR A 94 18.58 30.21 4.97
N PRO A 95 19.44 30.11 6.02
CA PRO A 95 19.02 30.36 7.40
C PRO A 95 18.31 31.71 7.60
N HIS A 96 18.73 32.73 6.84
CA HIS A 96 18.08 34.04 6.82
C HIS A 96 16.64 33.97 6.28
N GLN A 97 16.42 33.33 5.14
CA GLN A 97 15.08 33.15 4.57
C GLN A 97 14.15 32.39 5.52
N ILE A 98 14.66 31.35 6.20
CA ILE A 98 13.88 30.60 7.20
C ILE A 98 13.44 31.52 8.35
N LYS A 99 14.34 32.38 8.86
CA LYS A 99 14.02 33.34 9.91
C LYS A 99 12.95 34.33 9.45
N SER A 100 13.11 34.91 8.26
CA SER A 100 12.14 35.85 7.71
C SER A 100 10.76 35.22 7.48
N ILE A 101 10.69 33.96 7.01
CA ILE A 101 9.43 33.23 6.86
C ILE A 101 8.75 33.01 8.22
N ARG A 102 9.51 32.67 9.28
CA ARG A 102 8.96 32.53 10.63
C ARG A 102 8.39 33.85 11.15
N GLU A 103 9.07 34.97 10.93
CA GLU A 103 8.58 36.30 11.30
C GLU A 103 7.29 36.66 10.55
N ILE A 104 7.22 36.36 9.25
CA ILE A 104 5.99 36.57 8.45
C ILE A 104 4.82 35.77 9.05
N ILE A 105 5.04 34.50 9.36
CA ILE A 105 4.02 33.62 9.97
C ILE A 105 3.60 34.16 11.35
N TYR A 106 4.56 34.56 12.18
CA TYR A 106 4.29 35.12 13.50
C TYR A 106 3.45 36.41 13.41
N ASN A 107 3.75 37.28 12.45
CA ASN A 107 3.03 38.53 12.24
C ASN A 107 1.58 38.33 11.79
N PHE A 108 1.25 37.23 11.11
CA PHE A 108 -0.16 36.90 10.80
C PHE A 108 -0.99 36.72 12.09
N TYR A 109 -0.42 36.06 13.09
CA TYR A 109 -1.09 35.83 14.37
C TYR A 109 -1.10 37.10 15.24
N MET A 110 0.04 37.78 15.38
CA MET A 110 0.18 38.87 16.34
C MET A 110 -0.33 40.22 15.83
N MET A 111 -0.03 40.56 14.57
CA MET A 111 -0.38 41.87 14.01
C MET A 111 -1.74 41.83 13.32
N GLU A 112 -2.00 40.79 12.53
CA GLU A 112 -3.20 40.72 11.69
C GLU A 112 -4.35 39.92 12.30
N LYS A 113 -4.10 39.22 13.43
CA LYS A 113 -5.06 38.32 14.10
C LYS A 113 -5.77 37.36 13.13
N LYS A 114 -5.04 36.89 12.11
CA LYS A 114 -5.54 36.02 11.05
C LYS A 114 -4.72 34.74 10.97
N LEU A 115 -5.36 33.66 10.55
CA LEU A 115 -4.64 32.41 10.30
C LEU A 115 -3.74 32.56 9.06
N PRO A 116 -2.48 32.13 9.13
CA PRO A 116 -1.56 32.20 8.01
C PRO A 116 -1.98 31.18 6.94
N THR A 117 -2.52 31.69 5.83
CA THR A 117 -2.80 30.86 4.65
C THR A 117 -1.58 30.82 3.73
N ILE A 118 -1.38 29.71 3.01
CA ILE A 118 -0.25 29.55 2.08
C ILE A 118 -0.23 30.69 1.04
N LYS A 119 -1.41 31.12 0.56
CA LYS A 119 -1.54 32.23 -0.39
C LYS A 119 -1.06 33.56 0.21
N GLY A 120 -1.46 33.86 1.45
CA GLY A 120 -1.05 35.09 2.14
C GLY A 120 0.43 35.10 2.50
N ILE A 121 0.96 33.96 2.97
CA ILE A 121 2.40 33.81 3.23
C ILE A 121 3.19 34.04 1.94
N ARG A 122 2.78 33.42 0.82
CA ARG A 122 3.47 33.57 -0.47
C ARG A 122 3.50 35.02 -0.95
N GLN A 123 2.39 35.75 -0.82
CA GLN A 123 2.34 37.17 -1.19
C GLN A 123 3.35 37.99 -0.39
N LYS A 124 3.35 37.87 0.94
CA LYS A 124 4.29 38.60 1.79
C LYS A 124 5.76 38.22 1.58
N ILE A 125 6.03 36.97 1.17
CA ILE A 125 7.39 36.55 0.80
C ILE A 125 7.83 37.24 -0.49
N LEU A 126 6.94 37.37 -1.48
CA LEU A 126 7.20 38.12 -2.73
C LEU A 126 7.38 39.62 -2.46
N ASP A 127 6.52 40.22 -1.64
CA ASP A 127 6.58 41.65 -1.29
C ASP A 127 7.89 42.03 -0.58
N ARG A 128 8.50 41.08 0.13
CA ARG A 128 9.80 41.25 0.82
C ARG A 128 11.02 40.86 -0.03
N GLY A 129 10.82 40.42 -1.28
CA GLY A 129 11.91 40.03 -2.17
C GLY A 129 12.73 38.81 -1.69
N LEU A 130 12.10 37.90 -0.93
CA LEU A 130 12.77 36.72 -0.35
C LEU A 130 12.76 35.49 -1.27
N LEU A 131 12.06 35.59 -2.41
CA LEU A 131 11.93 34.60 -3.49
C LEU A 131 11.97 35.27 -4.85
#